data_AF-A0A1A7Z8M7-F1
#
_entry.id   AF-A0A1A7Z8M7-F1
#
_cell.length_a   1.000
_cell.length_b   1.000
_cell.length_c   1.000
_cell.angle_alpha   90.00
_cell.angle_beta   90.00
_cell.angle_gamma   90.00
#
_symmetry.space_group_name_H-M   'P 1'
#
loop_
_entity.id
_entity.type
_entity.pdbx_description
1 polymer ?
#
loop_
_entity_poly.entity_id
_entity_poly.type
_entity_poly.pdbx_seq_one_letter_code
_entity_poly.pdbx_strand_id
1 'polypeptide(L)'
;EDNHDFLEVRAGPQHSSALIGQFSGSQIPPALMSTTHLTIIHFYSDHSENRPGFKLTYQAYQLQNCQDPAPFPNGDIIRSE
;
A
#
# COMPACT_ATOMS: atom_id res chain seq x y z
N GLU A 1 -14.44 -15.43 -16.97
CA GLU A 1 -14.55 -14.66 -15.72
C GLU A 1 -13.21 -14.18 -15.19
N ASP A 2 -12.13 -14.97 -15.31
CA ASP A 2 -10.80 -14.45 -15.02
C ASP A 2 -10.54 -13.17 -15.85
N ASN A 3 -10.00 -12.15 -15.19
CA ASN A 3 -9.73 -10.79 -15.70
C ASN A 3 -10.92 -9.84 -15.99
N HIS A 4 -12.16 -10.17 -15.61
CA HIS A 4 -13.27 -9.20 -15.73
C HIS A 4 -13.36 -8.35 -14.46
N ASP A 5 -13.45 -9.03 -13.32
CA ASP A 5 -13.36 -8.43 -12.00
C ASP A 5 -11.95 -8.62 -11.43
N PHE A 6 -11.34 -7.54 -10.94
CA PHE A 6 -10.01 -7.62 -10.34
C PHE A 6 -9.77 -6.56 -9.26
N LEU A 7 -8.88 -6.91 -8.33
CA LEU A 7 -8.36 -6.03 -7.30
C LEU A 7 -7.00 -5.47 -7.72
N GLU A 8 -6.89 -4.16 -7.78
CA GLU A 8 -5.65 -3.44 -8.03
C GLU A 8 -5.11 -2.85 -6.72
N VAL A 9 -3.81 -3.06 -6.46
CA VAL A 9 -3.14 -2.54 -5.26
C VAL A 9 -1.96 -1.66 -5.68
N ARG A 10 -1.90 -0.41 -5.18
CA ARG A 10 -0.85 0.57 -5.53
C ARG A 10 -0.20 1.20 -4.30
N ALA A 11 1.11 1.44 -4.39
CA ALA A 11 1.92 2.07 -3.36
C ALA A 11 1.93 3.59 -3.52
N GLY A 12 0.98 4.27 -2.87
CA GLY A 12 0.87 5.73 -2.84
C GLY A 12 -0.58 6.23 -2.86
N PRO A 13 -0.79 7.55 -2.84
CA PRO A 13 -2.11 8.17 -2.72
C PRO A 13 -2.86 8.36 -4.04
N GLN A 14 -2.26 8.04 -5.18
CA GLN A 14 -2.81 8.36 -6.50
C GLN A 14 -3.00 7.10 -7.34
N HIS A 15 -3.95 7.11 -8.27
CA HIS A 15 -4.09 6.02 -9.24
C HIS A 15 -2.86 5.85 -10.15
N SER A 16 -2.06 6.91 -10.31
CA SER A 16 -0.75 6.87 -11.00
C SER A 16 0.38 6.33 -10.14
N SER A 17 0.13 6.05 -8.85
CA SER A 17 1.14 5.48 -7.94
C SER A 17 1.59 4.08 -8.38
N ALA A 18 2.75 3.65 -7.89
CA ALA A 18 3.39 2.42 -8.33
C ALA A 18 2.48 1.20 -8.12
N LEU A 19 2.30 0.39 -9.15
CA LEU A 19 1.50 -0.83 -9.09
C LEU A 19 2.25 -1.91 -8.30
N ILE A 20 1.62 -2.41 -7.23
CA ILE A 20 2.11 -3.56 -6.46
C ILE A 20 1.64 -4.85 -7.14
N GLY A 21 0.38 -4.89 -7.56
CA GLY A 21 -0.17 -6.05 -8.24
C GLY A 21 -1.65 -5.91 -8.60
N GLN A 22 -2.09 -6.82 -9.46
CA GLN A 22 -3.47 -7.01 -9.88
C GLN A 22 -3.86 -8.46 -9.62
N PHE A 23 -5.03 -8.68 -9.02
CA PHE A 23 -5.46 -10.00 -8.56
C PHE A 23 -6.90 -10.29 -8.99
N SER A 24 -7.14 -11.47 -9.53
CA SER A 24 -8.45 -11.99 -9.90
C SER A 24 -8.52 -13.50 -9.60
N GLY A 25 -9.72 -14.06 -9.68
CA GLY A 25 -9.96 -15.48 -9.44
C GLY A 25 -9.93 -15.83 -7.94
N SER A 26 -9.75 -17.12 -7.63
CA SER A 26 -9.86 -17.66 -6.27
C SER A 26 -8.52 -17.85 -5.55
N GLN A 27 -7.39 -17.61 -6.24
CA GLN A 27 -6.07 -17.80 -5.64
C GLN A 27 -5.73 -16.62 -4.74
N ILE A 28 -5.50 -16.90 -3.45
CA ILE A 28 -5.06 -15.88 -2.50
C ILE A 28 -3.58 -15.56 -2.79
N PRO A 29 -3.23 -14.28 -3.02
CA PRO A 29 -1.84 -13.88 -3.23
C PRO A 29 -1.03 -13.95 -1.92
N PRO A 30 0.31 -14.02 -2.01
CA PRO A 30 1.17 -13.86 -0.84
C PRO A 30 1.00 -12.45 -0.22
N ALA A 31 1.47 -12.29 1.02
CA ALA A 31 1.43 -11.01 1.71
C ALA A 31 2.10 -9.90 0.88
N LEU A 32 1.38 -8.79 0.71
CA LEU A 32 1.85 -7.63 -0.05
C LEU A 32 2.44 -6.61 0.90
N MET A 33 3.55 -5.97 0.48
CA MET A 33 4.20 -4.89 1.21
C MET A 33 4.17 -3.63 0.37
N SER A 34 3.55 -2.58 0.90
CA SER A 34 3.63 -1.25 0.31
C SER A 34 4.93 -0.57 0.71
N THR A 35 5.51 0.18 -0.22
CA THR A 35 6.74 0.96 0.02
C THR A 35 6.46 2.36 0.53
N THR A 36 5.18 2.74 0.72
CA THR A 36 4.79 4.07 1.21
C THR A 36 3.77 3.98 2.34
N HIS A 37 3.58 5.08 3.07
CA HIS A 37 2.60 5.19 4.16
C HIS A 37 1.15 5.29 3.67
N LEU A 38 0.93 5.37 2.35
CA LEU A 38 -0.39 5.39 1.72
C LEU A 38 -0.49 4.24 0.71
N THR A 39 -1.63 3.55 0.70
CA THR A 39 -1.86 2.44 -0.22
C THR A 39 -3.27 2.55 -0.76
N ILE A 40 -3.40 2.43 -2.07
CA ILE A 40 -4.67 2.37 -2.76
C ILE A 40 -5.04 0.91 -3.00
N ILE A 41 -6.31 0.61 -2.74
CA ILE A 41 -6.92 -0.67 -3.07
C ILE A 41 -8.19 -0.36 -3.87
N HIS A 42 -8.19 -0.72 -5.15
CA HIS A 42 -9.33 -0.50 -6.04
C HIS A 42 -9.85 -1.80 -6.59
N PHE A 43 -11.15 -2.02 -6.41
CA PHE A 43 -11.85 -3.14 -7.00
C PHE A 43 -12.56 -2.67 -8.27
N TYR A 44 -12.21 -3.30 -9.39
CA TYR A 44 -12.86 -3.12 -10.68
C TYR A 44 -13.82 -4.29 -10.89
N SER A 45 -15.05 -3.97 -11.27
CA SER A 45 -16.06 -4.98 -11.60
C SER A 45 -16.91 -4.53 -12.78
N ASP A 46 -17.43 -5.49 -13.54
CA ASP A 46 -18.34 -5.24 -14.65
C ASP A 46 -19.79 -5.63 -14.34
N HIS A 47 -20.64 -5.80 -15.35
CA HIS A 47 -22.06 -6.14 -15.20
C HIS A 47 -22.35 -7.64 -15.31
N SER A 48 -21.31 -8.49 -15.30
CA SER A 48 -21.42 -9.94 -15.43
C SER A 48 -21.76 -10.63 -14.09
N GLU A 49 -21.51 -11.94 -13.94
CA GLU A 49 -21.90 -12.66 -12.72
C GLU A 49 -21.07 -12.21 -11.51
N ASN A 50 -21.73 -11.97 -10.38
CA ASN A 50 -21.05 -11.63 -9.13
C ASN A 50 -20.52 -12.89 -8.42
N ARG A 51 -19.32 -12.79 -7.85
CA ARG A 51 -18.70 -13.79 -6.97
C ARG A 51 -18.60 -13.30 -5.52
N PRO A 52 -18.21 -14.16 -4.54
CA PRO A 52 -18.12 -13.79 -3.13
C PRO A 52 -17.18 -12.61 -2.79
N GLY A 53 -16.35 -12.15 -3.74
CA GLY A 53 -15.51 -10.97 -3.59
C GLY A 53 -14.19 -11.23 -2.85
N PHE A 54 -13.70 -10.22 -2.14
CA PHE A 54 -12.41 -10.27 -1.44
C PHE A 54 -12.54 -9.84 0.02
N LYS A 55 -11.60 -10.30 0.83
CA LYS A 55 -11.38 -9.84 2.20
C LYS A 55 -9.89 -9.68 2.41
N LEU A 56 -9.47 -8.54 2.94
CA LEU A 56 -8.08 -8.29 3.30
C LEU A 56 -7.98 -7.73 4.71
N THR A 57 -6.81 -7.92 5.31
CA THR A 57 -6.42 -7.29 6.56
C THR A 57 -5.15 -6.51 6.27
N TYR A 58 -5.09 -5.26 6.73
CA TYR A 58 -3.89 -4.44 6.62
C TYR A 58 -3.30 -4.21 8.00
N GLN A 59 -1.98 -4.06 8.05
CA GLN A 59 -1.25 -3.65 9.24
C GLN A 59 -0.24 -2.59 8.81
N ALA A 60 -0.16 -1.50 9.58
CA ALA A 60 0.91 -0.53 9.46
C ALA A 60 1.93 -0.80 10.56
N TYR A 61 3.21 -0.69 10.25
CA TYR A 61 4.27 -0.72 11.23
C TYR A 61 4.75 0.70 11.49
N GLN A 62 5.12 0.98 12.74
CA GLN A 62 5.75 2.24 13.08
C GLN A 62 7.13 2.27 12.43
N LEU A 63 7.40 3.31 11.64
CA LEU A 63 8.75 3.56 11.16
C LEU A 63 9.64 3.83 12.37
N GLN A 64 10.86 3.28 12.34
CA GLN A 64 11.82 3.55 13.39
C GLN A 64 12.06 5.06 13.44
N ASN A 65 11.86 5.67 14.62
CA ASN A 65 12.23 7.05 14.81
C ASN A 65 13.73 7.17 14.58
N CYS A 66 14.11 8.09 13.67
CA CYS A 66 15.51 8.44 13.53
C CYS A 66 16.03 8.90 14.88
N GLN A 67 17.16 8.34 15.32
CA GLN A 67 17.86 8.86 16.48
C GLN A 67 18.30 10.29 16.15
N ASP A 68 18.19 11.16 17.13
CA ASP A 68 18.65 12.52 16.96
C ASP A 68 20.14 12.52 16.63
N PRO A 69 20.58 13.37 15.67
CA PRO A 69 21.99 13.48 15.38
C PRO A 69 22.74 13.91 16.64
N ALA A 70 23.96 13.39 16.81
CA ALA A 70 24.82 13.81 17.92
C ALA A 70 25.13 15.31 17.80
N PRO A 71 25.18 16.06 18.92
CA PRO A 71 25.63 17.45 18.90
C PRO A 71 27.03 17.55 18.30
N PHE A 72 27.27 18.58 17.49
CA PHE A 72 28.57 18.82 16.85
C PHE A 72 29.12 20.21 17.23
N PRO A 73 30.45 20.36 17.34
CA PRO A 73 31.04 21.66 17.66
C PRO A 73 30.70 22.70 16.59
N ASN A 74 30.36 23.91 17.02
CA ASN A 74 30.06 25.07 16.16
C ASN A 74 28.80 24.92 15.28
N GLY A 75 27.77 24.18 15.73
CA GLY A 75 26.47 24.24 15.07
C GLY A 75 25.31 23.73 15.92
N ASP A 76 24.10 23.98 15.41
CA ASP A 76 22.85 23.71 16.11
C ASP A 76 21.97 22.73 15.32
N ILE A 77 21.26 21.87 16.04
CA ILE A 77 20.23 20.98 15.47
C ILE A 77 18.89 21.66 15.65
N ILE A 78 18.31 22.16 14.54
CA ILE A 78 16.98 22.76 14.54
C ILE A 78 15.97 21.64 14.30
N ARG A 79 15.10 21.38 15.27
CA ARG A 79 13.93 20.51 15.09
C ARG A 79 12.78 21.34 14.55
N SER A 80 12.09 20.83 13.54
CA SER A 80 10.79 21.35 13.13
C SER A 80 9.73 20.78 14.08
N GLU A 81 9.11 21.64 14.88
CA GLU A 81 7.86 21.37 15.63
C GLU A 81 6.69 21.13 14.66
#